data_AF-A0A160PK28-F1
#
_entry.id   AF-A0A160PK28-F1
#
_cell.length_a   1.000
_cell.length_b   1.000
_cell.length_c   1.000
_cell.angle_alpha   90.00
_cell.angle_beta   90.00
_cell.angle_gamma   90.00
#
_symmetry.space_group_name_H-M   'P 1'
#
loop_
_entity.id
_entity.type
_entity.pdbx_description
1 polymer ?
#
loop_
_entity_poly.entity_id
_entity_poly.type
_entity_poly.pdbx_seq_one_letter_code
_entity_poly.pdbx_strand_id
1 'polypeptide(L)' 'MKDYNDNDVRFIRGMIPHHEMAIRMANTEIVYGSNPWAKQLALRIRAAQQNEIDQMRAWLSQRGLSESGGGHSM' A
#
# COMPACT_ATOMS: atom_id res chain seq x y z
N MET A 1 1.72 -6.40 -26.93
CA MET A 1 1.47 -5.07 -26.32
C MET A 1 1.60 -5.25 -24.80
N LYS A 2 2.20 -4.31 -24.07
CA LYS A 2 2.11 -4.31 -22.60
C LYS A 2 0.65 -4.02 -22.22
N ASP A 3 0.13 -4.71 -21.22
CA ASP A 3 -1.22 -4.51 -20.65
C ASP A 3 -1.28 -3.36 -19.63
N TYR A 4 -0.19 -2.61 -19.50
CA TYR A 4 -0.01 -1.49 -18.57
C TYR A 4 0.81 -0.37 -19.22
N ASN A 5 0.72 0.82 -18.66
CA ASN A 5 1.49 2.00 -19.04
C ASN A 5 2.20 2.63 -17.81
N ASP A 6 2.97 3.68 -18.04
CA ASP A 6 3.77 4.33 -16.99
C ASP A 6 2.92 4.98 -15.89
N ASN A 7 1.68 5.38 -16.18
CA ASN A 7 0.76 5.90 -15.16
C ASN A 7 0.34 4.80 -14.18
N ASP A 8 0.13 3.57 -14.66
CA ASP A 8 -0.20 2.42 -13.80
C ASP A 8 0.96 2.11 -12.84
N VAL A 9 2.19 2.11 -13.37
CA VAL A 9 3.40 1.90 -12.55
C VAL A 9 3.55 3.01 -11.50
N ARG A 10 3.35 4.27 -11.89
CA ARG A 10 3.44 5.41 -10.98
C ARG A 10 2.36 5.35 -9.89
N PHE A 11 1.14 4.98 -10.26
CA PHE A 11 0.03 4.81 -9.33
C PHE A 11 0.35 3.72 -8.29
N ILE A 12 0.75 2.53 -8.75
CA ILE A 12 1.06 1.39 -7.85
C ILE A 12 2.21 1.72 -6.92
N ARG A 13 3.30 2.32 -7.43
CA ARG A 13 4.44 2.75 -6.59
C ARG A 13 4.04 3.81 -5.57
N GLY A 14 3.09 4.69 -5.89
CA GLY A 14 2.57 5.69 -4.96
C GLY A 14 1.60 5.12 -3.92
N MET A 15 0.84 4.08 -4.28
CA MET A 15 -0.14 3.47 -3.38
C MET A 15 0.48 2.59 -2.31
N ILE A 16 1.63 1.97 -2.57
CA ILE A 16 2.35 1.21 -1.53
C ILE A 16 2.64 2.07 -0.28
N PRO A 17 3.38 3.20 -0.36
CA PRO A 17 3.68 4.01 0.82
C PRO A 17 2.43 4.73 1.39
N HIS A 18 1.44 5.05 0.56
CA HIS A 18 0.14 5.55 1.02
C HIS A 18 -0.55 4.53 1.94
N HIS A 19 -0.56 3.26 1.54
CA HIS A 19 -1.16 2.19 2.33
C HIS A 19 -0.37 1.88 3.60
N GLU A 20 0.96 1.89 3.53
CA GLU A 20 1.80 1.75 4.71
C GLU A 20 1.52 2.86 5.75
N MET A 21 1.23 4.09 5.31
CA MET A 21 0.81 5.16 6.19
C MET A 21 -0.55 4.89 6.84
N ALA A 22 -1.54 4.43 6.07
CA ALA A 22 -2.85 4.13 6.63
C ALA A 22 -2.80 2.97 7.63
N ILE A 23 -1.94 1.96 7.39
CA ILE A 23 -1.67 0.88 8.35
C ILE A 23 -1.08 1.44 9.65
N ARG A 24 -0.13 2.39 9.58
CA ARG A 24 0.41 3.06 10.77
C ARG A 24 -0.70 3.77 11.56
N MET A 25 -1.58 4.51 10.88
CA MET A 25 -2.72 5.18 11.52
C MET A 25 -3.72 4.19 12.14
N ALA A 26 -4.02 3.10 11.42
CA ALA A 26 -4.89 2.04 11.92
C ALA A 26 -4.31 1.39 13.18
N ASN A 27 -3.01 1.14 13.22
CA ASN A 27 -2.35 0.60 14.42
C ASN A 27 -2.44 1.57 15.61
N THR A 28 -2.33 2.89 15.39
CA THR A 28 -2.56 3.89 16.44
C THR A 28 -3.97 3.78 17.02
N GLU A 29 -5.01 3.69 16.19
CA GLU A 29 -6.39 3.54 16.67
C GLU A 29 -6.60 2.20 17.41
N ILE A 30 -6.02 1.10 16.93
CA ILE A 30 -6.12 -0.22 17.58
C ILE A 30 -5.54 -0.17 18.99
N VAL A 31 -4.36 0.44 19.16
CA VAL A 31 -3.66 0.47 20.44
C VAL A 31 -4.29 1.50 21.40
N TYR A 32 -4.53 2.72 20.92
CA TYR A 32 -4.84 3.86 21.80
C TYR A 32 -6.31 4.32 21.76
N GLY A 33 -7.09 3.88 20.76
CA GLY A 33 -8.49 4.27 20.62
C GLY A 33 -9.37 3.79 21.79
N SER A 34 -10.54 4.39 21.94
CA SER A 34 -11.53 4.02 22.95
C SER A 34 -12.86 3.56 22.37
N ASN A 35 -13.14 3.88 21.09
CA ASN A 35 -14.37 3.49 20.43
C ASN A 35 -14.25 2.06 19.83
N PRO A 36 -15.05 1.07 20.29
CA PRO A 36 -14.94 -0.30 19.80
C PRO A 36 -15.19 -0.45 18.30
N TRP A 37 -16.10 0.35 17.74
CA TRP A 37 -16.39 0.33 16.30
C TRP A 37 -15.21 0.86 15.48
N ALA A 38 -14.59 1.95 15.95
CA ALA A 38 -13.41 2.53 15.29
C ALA A 38 -12.22 1.55 15.31
N LYS A 39 -11.99 0.85 16.43
CA LYS A 39 -10.99 -0.23 16.51
C LYS A 39 -11.28 -1.37 15.54
N GLN A 40 -12.53 -1.79 15.43
CA GLN A 40 -12.91 -2.86 14.51
C GLN A 40 -12.70 -2.43 13.05
N LEU A 41 -13.01 -1.18 12.72
CA LEU A 41 -12.72 -0.61 11.40
C LEU A 41 -11.21 -0.57 11.13
N ALA A 42 -10.42 -0.10 12.09
CA ALA A 42 -8.96 -0.05 11.97
C ALA A 42 -8.34 -1.44 11.73
N LEU A 43 -8.82 -2.48 12.43
CA LEU A 43 -8.40 -3.87 12.18
C LEU A 43 -8.69 -4.32 10.74
N ARG A 44 -9.86 -3.98 10.20
CA ARG A 44 -10.23 -4.30 8.81
C ARG A 44 -9.38 -3.53 7.80
N ILE A 45 -9.17 -2.24 8.02
CA ILE A 45 -8.31 -1.39 7.16
C ILE A 45 -6.90 -1.97 7.12
N ARG A 46 -6.32 -2.30 8.28
CA ARG A 46 -4.98 -2.88 8.36
C ARG A 46 -4.87 -4.18 7.55
N ALA A 47 -5.83 -5.09 7.72
CA ALA A 47 -5.82 -6.37 7.02
C ALA A 47 -5.98 -6.21 5.50
N ALA A 48 -6.93 -5.38 5.06
CA ALA A 48 -7.18 -5.13 3.65
C ALA A 48 -5.97 -4.47 2.98
N GLN A 49 -5.42 -3.42 3.58
CA GLN A 49 -4.33 -2.68 2.95
C GLN A 49 -3.00 -3.45 2.97
N GLN A 50 -2.76 -4.31 3.95
CA GLN A 50 -1.61 -5.23 3.90
C GLN A 50 -1.73 -6.17 2.70
N ASN A 51 -2.92 -6.73 2.46
CA ASN A 51 -3.16 -7.61 1.32
C ASN A 51 -3.00 -6.86 -0.02
N GLU A 52 -3.50 -5.62 -0.11
CA GLU A 52 -3.34 -4.79 -1.30
C GLU A 52 -1.88 -4.40 -1.57
N ILE A 53 -1.07 -4.14 -0.52
CA ILE A 53 0.38 -3.97 -0.66
C ILE A 53 1.01 -5.22 -1.27
N ASP A 54 0.69 -6.41 -0.76
CA ASP A 54 1.26 -7.66 -1.25
C ASP A 54 0.89 -7.90 -2.73
N GLN A 55 -0.36 -7.58 -3.12
CA GLN A 55 -0.81 -7.62 -4.52
C GLN A 55 -0.05 -6.63 -5.41
N MET A 56 0.14 -5.39 -4.95
CA MET A 56 0.88 -4.35 -5.68
C MET A 56 2.36 -4.73 -5.88
N ARG A 57 3.00 -5.26 -4.84
CA ARG A 57 4.38 -5.78 -4.92
C ARG A 57 4.49 -6.94 -5.89
N ALA A 58 3.55 -7.89 -5.83
CA ALA A 58 3.50 -9.00 -6.78
C ALA A 58 3.30 -8.51 -8.22
N TRP A 59 2.41 -7.53 -8.44
CA TRP A 59 2.14 -6.96 -9.76
C TRP A 59 3.39 -6.33 -10.39
N LEU A 60 4.19 -5.61 -9.59
CA LEU A 60 5.47 -5.03 -10.00
C LEU A 60 6.51 -6.11 -10.31
N SER A 61 6.66 -7.08 -9.40
CA SER A 61 7.63 -8.18 -9.53
C SER A 61 7.37 -9.03 -10.78
N GLN A 62 6.11 -9.35 -11.08
CA GLN A 62 5.72 -10.13 -12.27
C GLN A 62 6.07 -9.42 -13.58
N ARG A 63 6.26 -8.10 -13.54
CA ARG A 63 6.61 -7.25 -14.69
C ARG A 63 8.08 -6.80 -14.70
N GLY A 64 8.90 -7.33 -13.78
CA GLY A 64 10.32 -6.96 -13.64
C GLY A 64 10.52 -5.51 -13.20
N LEU A 65 9.55 -4.91 -12.51
CA LEU A 65 9.59 -3.55 -12.01
C LEU A 65 9.92 -3.55 -10.51
N SER A 66 10.74 -2.60 -10.07
CA SER A 66 11.01 -2.34 -8.65
C SER A 66 9.97 -1.43 -8.01
N GLU A 67 9.79 -1.53 -6.69
CA GLU A 67 8.95 -0.61 -5.89
C GLU A 67 9.51 0.83 -5.92
N SER A 68 10.83 0.99 -5.80
CA SER A 68 11.50 2.27 -6.02
C SER A 68 11.61 2.54 -7.51
N GLY A 69 11.14 3.70 -7.98
CA GLY A 69 11.41 4.12 -9.36
C GLY A 69 12.90 4.35 -9.56
N GLY A 70 13.52 3.67 -10.53
CA GLY A 70 14.84 4.08 -11.02
C GLY A 70 14.71 5.48 -11.62
N GLY A 71 15.27 6.49 -10.96
CA GLY A 71 15.21 7.87 -11.45
C GLY A 71 15.29 9.00 -10.41
N HIS A 72 16.16 8.88 -9.40
CA HIS A 72 16.90 10.04 -8.89
C HIS A 72 18.38 9.65 -8.83
N SER A 73 19.00 9.62 -10.00
CA SER A 73 20.44 9.88 -10.08
C SER A 73 20.61 11.34 -9.65
N MET A 74 21.09 11.55 -8.43
CA MET A 74 21.81 12.78 -8.09
C MET A 74 23.25 12.63 -8.58
#